data_AF-E3FSK1-F1
#
_entry.id   AF-E3FSK1-F1
#
_cell.length_a   1.000
_cell.length_b   1.000
_cell.length_c   1.000
_cell.angle_alpha   90.00
_cell.angle_beta   90.00
_cell.angle_gamma   90.00
#
_symmetry.space_group_name_H-M   'P 1'
#
loop_
_entity.id
_entity.type
_entity.pdbx_description
1 polymer ?
#
loop_
_entity_poly.entity_id
_entity_poly.type
_entity_poly.pdbx_seq_one_letter_code
_entity_poly.pdbx_strand_id
1 'polypeptide(L)'
;MAYRTVSGFITDWAVNISRGGLFINTQKPLSVGTPVRLIVSLPGTEFPFDLTGRVTRINTAHEGANHVPGMAIEFVNVDAEKRALIEQFVERLRAEMPPDGEAG
;
A
#
# COMPACT_ATOMS: atom_id res chain seq x y z
N MET A 1 -2.44 -11.09 30.23
CA MET A 1 -1.30 -11.75 29.53
C MET A 1 -0.84 -10.82 28.42
N ALA A 2 0.46 -10.53 28.37
CA ALA A 2 1.04 -9.36 27.73
C ALA A 2 1.00 -9.40 26.19
N TYR A 3 0.51 -8.34 25.54
CA TYR A 3 0.74 -8.10 24.13
C TYR A 3 2.13 -7.47 23.97
N ARG A 4 2.97 -8.14 23.18
CA ARG A 4 4.35 -7.73 22.91
C ARG A 4 4.33 -6.72 21.76
N THR A 5 4.78 -5.51 22.07
CA THR A 5 5.06 -4.33 21.23
C THR A 5 4.34 -4.23 19.88
N VAL A 6 3.22 -3.51 19.93
CA VAL A 6 2.49 -2.85 18.84
C VAL A 6 3.47 -2.15 17.89
N SER A 7 3.71 -2.72 16.71
CA SER A 7 4.44 -2.04 15.63
C SER A 7 3.44 -1.65 14.54
N GLY A 8 2.87 -0.46 14.71
CA GLY A 8 2.30 0.38 13.65
C GLY A 8 1.21 -0.25 12.79
N PHE A 9 -0.01 -0.34 13.32
CA PHE A 9 -1.20 -0.38 12.46
C PHE A 9 -1.32 1.01 11.81
N ILE A 10 -0.82 1.16 10.58
CA ILE A 10 -1.02 2.39 9.80
C ILE A 10 -2.35 2.25 9.07
N THR A 11 -3.41 2.69 9.74
CA THR A 11 -4.75 2.81 9.19
C THR A 11 -4.84 4.14 8.43
N ASP A 12 -4.10 4.30 7.33
CA ASP A 12 -4.21 5.52 6.50
C ASP A 12 -4.88 5.21 5.17
N TRP A 13 -6.11 5.70 5.05
CA TRP A 13 -6.94 5.63 3.86
C TRP A 13 -6.43 6.62 2.81
N ALA A 14 -5.34 6.25 2.14
CA ALA A 14 -4.90 6.82 0.86
C ALA A 14 -3.84 5.89 0.25
N VAL A 15 -4.18 4.61 0.10
CA VAL A 15 -3.26 3.61 -0.46
C VAL A 15 -3.39 3.60 -1.97
N ASN A 16 -2.46 4.26 -2.67
CA ASN A 16 -2.31 4.00 -4.10
C ASN A 16 -1.67 2.61 -4.23
N ILE A 17 -2.47 1.61 -4.61
CA ILE A 17 -2.05 0.23 -4.81
C ILE A 17 -1.85 -0.06 -6.29
N SER A 18 -0.78 -0.78 -6.60
CA SER A 18 -0.44 -1.25 -7.93
C SER A 18 -0.10 -2.74 -7.87
N ARG A 19 0.12 -3.38 -9.02
CA ARG A 19 0.54 -4.79 -9.08
C ARG A 19 1.87 -5.06 -8.38
N GLY A 20 2.75 -4.06 -8.27
CA GLY A 20 4.10 -4.22 -7.73
C GLY A 20 4.30 -3.70 -6.31
N GLY A 21 3.33 -2.96 -5.77
CA GLY A 21 3.52 -2.30 -4.49
C GLY A 21 2.43 -1.31 -4.16
N LEU A 22 2.59 -0.64 -3.03
CA LEU A 22 1.67 0.36 -2.54
C LEU A 22 2.40 1.56 -1.95
N PHE A 23 1.74 2.72 -1.97
CA PHE A 23 2.18 3.89 -1.24
C PHE A 23 1.33 4.05 0.03
N ILE A 24 1.98 4.20 1.18
CA ILE A 24 1.31 4.52 2.45
C ILE A 24 1.60 5.97 2.77
N ASN A 25 0.55 6.79 2.83
CA ASN A 25 0.64 8.11 3.42
C ASN A 25 0.88 7.98 4.93
N THR A 26 1.98 8.56 5.40
CA THR A 26 2.34 8.54 6.81
C THR A 26 3.34 9.66 7.10
N GLN A 27 3.15 10.33 8.23
CA GLN A 27 4.12 11.32 8.73
C GLN A 27 5.38 10.70 9.32
N LYS A 28 5.36 9.37 9.56
CA LYS A 28 6.47 8.62 10.15
C LYS A 28 6.82 7.44 9.24
N PRO A 29 7.42 7.69 8.06
CA PRO A 29 7.83 6.61 7.18
C PRO A 29 8.94 5.78 7.82
N LEU A 30 8.92 4.47 7.55
CA LEU A 30 10.01 3.57 7.92
C LEU A 30 11.21 3.79 6.98
N SER A 31 12.41 3.38 7.40
CA SER A 31 13.62 3.55 6.59
C SER A 31 13.56 2.73 5.30
N VAL A 32 14.21 3.24 4.24
CA VAL A 32 14.36 2.48 3.00
C VAL A 32 15.07 1.16 3.28
N GLY A 33 14.55 0.09 2.71
CA GLY A 33 15.02 -1.27 2.88
C GLY A 33 14.36 -2.02 4.04
N THR A 34 13.58 -1.35 4.90
CA THR A 34 12.87 -2.01 6.01
C THR A 34 11.85 -3.01 5.48
N PRO A 35 11.90 -4.29 5.92
CA PRO A 35 10.87 -5.27 5.61
C PRO A 35 9.60 -4.93 6.38
N VAL A 36 8.46 -5.00 5.70
CA VAL A 36 7.15 -4.69 6.27
C VAL A 36 6.20 -5.85 6.01
N ARG A 37 5.39 -6.20 7.02
CA ARG A 37 4.29 -7.15 6.87
C ARG A 37 3.01 -6.35 6.74
N LEU A 38 2.29 -6.60 5.65
CA LEU A 38 1.03 -5.96 5.31
C LEU A 38 -0.08 -6.98 5.49
N ILE A 39 -1.22 -6.54 6.03
CA ILE A 39 -2.46 -7.33 6.05
C ILE A 39 -3.43 -6.57 5.16
N VAL A 40 -3.79 -7.17 4.03
CA VAL A 40 -4.62 -6.53 3.01
C VAL A 40 -6.00 -7.19 3.01
N SER A 41 -7.03 -6.37 3.21
CA SER A 41 -8.43 -6.75 3.01
C SER A 41 -8.93 -6.09 1.74
N LEU A 42 -9.31 -6.87 0.74
CA LEU A 42 -9.84 -6.35 -0.52
C LEU A 42 -11.37 -6.55 -0.58
N PRO A 43 -12.13 -5.64 -1.19
CA PRO A 43 -13.55 -5.84 -1.41
C PRO A 43 -13.78 -7.04 -2.32
N GLY A 44 -14.53 -8.02 -1.84
CA GLY A 44 -14.79 -9.29 -2.55
C GLY A 44 -13.87 -10.45 -2.15
N THR A 45 -12.89 -10.24 -1.26
CA THR A 45 -12.16 -11.34 -0.61
C THR A 45 -12.80 -11.69 0.72
N GLU A 46 -12.97 -12.98 0.99
CA GLU A 46 -13.65 -13.49 2.19
C GLU A 46 -12.83 -13.28 3.46
N PHE A 47 -11.49 -13.27 3.34
CA PHE A 47 -10.56 -13.05 4.45
C PHE A 47 -9.41 -12.12 4.05
N PRO A 48 -8.87 -11.32 4.99
CA PRO A 48 -7.61 -10.62 4.77
C PRO A 48 -6.48 -11.59 4.47
N PHE A 49 -5.56 -11.19 3.61
CA PHE A 49 -4.35 -11.96 3.32
C PHE A 49 -3.09 -11.18 3.72
N ASP A 50 -2.04 -11.91 4.05
CA ASP A 50 -0.75 -11.33 4.39
C ASP A 50 0.10 -11.09 3.14
N LEU A 51 0.80 -9.97 3.10
CA LEU A 51 1.85 -9.70 2.13
C LEU A 51 3.12 -9.30 2.85
N THR A 52 4.24 -9.68 2.27
CA THR A 52 5.53 -9.10 2.65
C THR A 52 5.86 -8.00 1.66
N GLY A 53 6.39 -6.88 2.16
CA GLY A 53 6.90 -5.81 1.34
C GLY A 53 8.21 -5.29 1.87
N ARG A 54 8.80 -4.39 1.10
CA ARG A 54 10.02 -3.66 1.48
C ARG A 54 9.86 -2.20 1.10
N VAL A 55 10.25 -1.32 2.02
CA VAL A 55 10.27 0.12 1.73
C VAL A 55 11.31 0.39 0.66
N THR A 56 10.92 0.96 -0.48
CA THR A 56 11.83 1.32 -1.58
C THR A 56 12.07 2.82 -1.66
N ARG A 57 11.13 3.62 -1.16
CA ARG A 57 11.22 5.09 -1.18
C ARG A 57 10.49 5.69 0.02
N ILE A 58 11.00 6.81 0.51
CA ILE A 58 10.37 7.63 1.54
C ILE A 58 10.18 9.05 1.03
N ASN A 59 9.04 9.65 1.39
CA ASN A 59 8.75 11.06 1.18
C ASN A 59 8.50 11.67 2.56
N THR A 60 9.35 12.58 3.00
CA THR A 60 9.19 13.31 4.25
C THR A 60 8.40 14.59 4.01
N ALA A 61 7.54 14.96 4.97
CA ALA A 61 6.92 16.28 4.97
C ALA A 61 8.01 17.31 5.28
N HIS A 62 8.32 18.18 4.31
CA HIS A 62 9.15 19.37 4.52
C HIS A 62 8.31 20.60 4.20
N GLU A 63 8.59 21.72 4.86
CA GLU A 63 7.92 22.99 4.53
C GLU A 63 8.13 23.30 3.04
N GLY A 64 7.02 23.48 2.30
CA GLY A 64 7.02 23.74 0.86
C GLY A 64 7.02 22.49 -0.04
N ALA A 65 6.98 21.27 0.51
CA ALA A 65 6.85 20.05 -0.28
C ALA A 65 5.43 19.91 -0.85
N ASN A 66 5.31 19.85 -2.18
CA ASN A 66 4.04 19.58 -2.86
C ASN A 66 3.71 18.07 -2.96
N HIS A 67 4.45 17.22 -2.23
CA HIS A 67 4.26 15.77 -2.23
C HIS A 67 3.65 15.29 -0.91
N VAL A 68 2.77 14.30 -1.00
CA VAL A 68 2.18 13.66 0.19
C VAL A 68 3.29 12.92 0.95
N PRO A 69 3.45 13.17 2.26
CA PRO A 69 4.42 12.44 3.07
C PRO A 69 4.04 10.96 3.18
N GLY A 70 5.01 10.08 3.13
CA GLY A 70 4.73 8.66 3.19
C GLY A 70 5.90 7.79 2.78
N MET A 71 5.59 6.52 2.51
CA MET A 71 6.57 5.54 2.04
C MET A 71 5.97 4.67 0.94
N ALA A 72 6.79 4.40 -0.08
CA ALA A 72 6.50 3.41 -1.09
C ALA A 72 7.03 2.05 -0.63
N ILE A 73 6.18 1.04 -0.73
CA ILE A 73 6.46 -0.34 -0.37
C ILE A 73 6.31 -1.18 -1.63
N GLU A 74 7.38 -1.86 -2.02
CA GLU A 74 7.34 -2.89 -3.06
C GLU A 74 6.95 -4.22 -2.43
N PHE A 75 6.08 -4.99 -3.11
CA PHE A 75 5.73 -6.32 -2.64
C PHE A 75 6.86 -7.32 -2.91
N VAL A 76 7.15 -8.16 -1.93
CA VAL A 76 8.23 -9.14 -1.95
C VAL A 76 7.66 -10.53 -1.74
N ASN A 77 8.10 -11.50 -2.54
CA ASN A 77 7.68 -12.90 -2.45
C ASN A 77 6.15 -13.08 -2.51
N VAL A 78 5.49 -12.39 -3.45
CA VAL A 78 4.06 -12.57 -3.71
C VAL A 78 3.88 -13.85 -4.52
N ASP A 79 3.16 -14.82 -3.97
CA ASP A 79 2.78 -16.03 -4.69
C ASP A 79 1.73 -15.74 -5.78
N ALA A 80 1.51 -16.73 -6.66
CA ALA A 80 0.64 -16.56 -7.82
C ALA A 80 -0.82 -16.26 -7.44
N GLU A 81 -1.32 -16.82 -6.34
CA GLU A 81 -2.69 -16.62 -5.87
C GLU A 81 -2.88 -15.19 -5.38
N LYS A 82 -1.98 -14.72 -4.49
CA LYS A 82 -2.00 -13.34 -4.00
C LYS A 82 -1.81 -12.33 -5.12
N ARG A 83 -0.94 -12.64 -6.10
CA ARG A 83 -0.73 -11.79 -7.27
C ARG A 83 -2.00 -11.64 -8.09
N ALA A 84 -2.73 -12.74 -8.32
CA ALA A 84 -4.00 -12.72 -9.05
C ALA A 84 -5.08 -11.91 -8.32
N LEU A 85 -5.12 -11.97 -6.98
CA LEU A 85 -6.05 -11.16 -6.17
C LEU A 85 -5.75 -9.66 -6.28
N ILE A 86 -4.47 -9.27 -6.17
CA ILE A 86 -4.04 -7.87 -6.31
C ILE A 86 -4.33 -7.36 -7.73
N GLU A 87 -4.04 -8.17 -8.75
CA GLU A 87 -4.27 -7.81 -10.15
C GLU A 87 -5.76 -7.57 -10.44
N GLN A 88 -6.64 -8.50 -10.03
CA GLN A 88 -8.09 -8.34 -10.14
C GLN A 88 -8.59 -7.07 -9.44
N PHE A 89 -8.06 -6.76 -8.26
CA PHE A 89 -8.46 -5.55 -7.53
C PHE A 89 -7.98 -4.27 -8.23
N VAL A 90 -6.75 -4.24 -8.73
CA VAL A 90 -6.22 -3.10 -9.49
C VAL A 90 -7.02 -2.89 -10.79
N GLU A 91 -7.39 -3.97 -11.49
CA GLU A 91 -8.26 -3.89 -12.67
C GLU A 91 -9.64 -3.33 -12.33
N ARG A 92 -10.23 -3.80 -11.23
CA ARG A 92 -11.52 -3.31 -10.75
C ARG A 92 -11.48 -1.82 -10.38
N LEU A 93 -10.46 -1.38 -9.66
CA LEU A 93 -10.26 0.04 -9.33
C LEU A 93 -10.17 0.92 -10.59
N ARG A 94 -9.52 0.44 -11.65
CA ARG A 94 -9.44 1.14 -12.95
C ARG A 94 -10.76 1.16 -13.70
N ALA A 95 -11.61 0.16 -13.53
CA ALA A 95 -12.94 0.14 -14.14
C ALA A 95 -13.91 1.08 -13.42
N GLU A 96 -13.77 1.25 -12.11
CA GLU A 96 -14.62 2.11 -11.29
C GLU A 96 -14.18 3.60 -11.33
N MET A 97 -12.91 3.89 -11.62
CA MET A 97 -12.42 5.24 -11.92
C MET A 97 -12.35 5.45 -13.44
N PRO A 98 -13.32 6.14 -14.08
CA PRO A 98 -13.13 6.58 -15.45
C PRO A 98 -11.83 7.42 -15.53
N PRO A 99 -11.06 7.35 -16.61
CA PRO A 99 -9.86 8.19 -16.74
C PRO A 99 -10.27 9.65 -16.54
N ASP A 100 -9.70 10.33 -15.55
CA ASP A 100 -9.83 11.77 -15.37
C ASP A 100 -9.47 12.46 -16.70
N GLY A 101 -10.49 12.91 -17.42
CA GLY A 101 -10.38 13.82 -18.56
C GLY A 101 -10.41 13.18 -19.95
N GLU A 102 -11.59 12.80 -20.42
CA GLU A 102 -12.03 13.31 -21.73
C GLU A 102 -12.80 14.60 -21.46
N ALA A 103 -12.07 15.71 -21.31
CA ALA A 103 -12.63 17.03 -21.51
C ALA A 103 -12.98 17.13 -23.00
N GLY A 104 -14.27 17.06 -23.32
CA GLY A 104 -14.80 17.48 -24.61
C GLY A 104 -14.68 18.99 -24.83
#